data_AF-A0AAV5A184-F1
#
_entry.id   AF-A0AAV5A184-F1
#
_cell.length_a   1.000
_cell.length_b   1.000
_cell.length_c   1.000
_cell.angle_alpha   90.00
_cell.angle_beta   90.00
_cell.angle_gamma   90.00
#
_symmetry.space_group_name_H-M   'P 1'
#
loop_
_entity.id
_entity.type
_entity.pdbx_description
1 polymer ?
#
loop_
_entity_poly.entity_id
_entity_poly.type
_entity_poly.pdbx_seq_one_letter_code
_entity_poly.pdbx_strand_id
1 'polypeptide(L)'
;MAKSLRSKTKRSFRRVKRESGTYAVADATRLERLSSKLHQKIVTDKDGDVSIDEIVGEIEKSAETGEVPTAQTESEGTNVLDSKTQKISTSGPRLSRRDSWRISKGLSPHRRNPNKTNRLGVVVAKRRAGRAKRRR
;
A
#
# COMPACT_ATOMS: atom_id res chain seq x y z
N MET A 1 47.79 -5.02 -22.50
CA MET A 1 47.00 -4.07 -21.69
C MET A 1 45.79 -4.74 -21.05
N ALA A 2 45.52 -4.50 -19.77
CA ALA A 2 44.27 -4.94 -19.13
C ALA A 2 43.05 -4.14 -19.65
N LYS A 3 41.84 -4.68 -19.47
CA LYS A 3 40.58 -3.99 -19.85
C LYS A 3 40.00 -3.24 -18.63
N SER A 4 39.71 -1.95 -18.80
CA SER A 4 39.08 -1.10 -17.77
C SER A 4 37.73 -1.66 -17.28
N LEU A 5 37.38 -1.37 -16.02
CA LEU A 5 36.09 -1.69 -15.39
C LEU A 5 34.87 -1.24 -16.23
N ARG A 6 34.99 -0.10 -16.93
CA ARG A 6 33.93 0.50 -17.76
C ARG A 6 33.95 0.01 -19.22
N SER A 7 34.89 -0.85 -19.61
CA SER A 7 35.02 -1.36 -20.99
C SER A 7 33.77 -2.08 -21.47
N LYS A 8 33.34 -1.78 -22.71
CA LYS A 8 32.09 -2.31 -23.30
C LYS A 8 32.06 -3.84 -23.28
N THR A 9 33.16 -4.50 -23.64
CA THR A 9 33.28 -5.97 -23.68
C THR A 9 33.17 -6.64 -22.31
N LYS A 10 33.80 -6.10 -21.26
CA LYS A 10 33.62 -6.66 -19.89
C LYS A 10 32.24 -6.35 -19.34
N ARG A 11 31.61 -5.22 -19.73
CA ARG A 11 30.24 -4.89 -19.33
C ARG A 11 29.19 -5.78 -20.00
N SER A 12 29.30 -6.08 -21.29
CA SER A 12 28.39 -7.00 -21.99
C SER A 12 28.48 -8.42 -21.42
N PHE A 13 29.69 -8.94 -21.19
CA PHE A 13 29.88 -10.24 -20.55
C PHE A 13 29.28 -10.30 -19.13
N ARG A 14 29.46 -9.25 -18.33
CA ARG A 14 28.81 -9.12 -17.01
C ARG A 14 27.29 -8.99 -17.10
N ARG A 15 26.74 -8.47 -18.20
CA ARG A 15 25.29 -8.41 -18.44
C ARG A 15 24.74 -9.82 -18.67
N VAL A 16 25.31 -10.55 -19.63
CA VAL A 16 24.92 -11.94 -19.93
C VAL A 16 24.97 -12.83 -18.68
N LYS A 17 26.04 -12.72 -17.87
CA LYS A 17 26.14 -13.45 -16.60
C LYS A 17 25.03 -13.15 -15.58
N ARG A 18 24.47 -11.93 -15.57
CA ARG A 18 23.35 -11.57 -14.68
C ARG A 18 21.98 -11.97 -15.24
N GLU A 19 21.83 -12.01 -16.56
CA GLU A 19 20.55 -12.31 -17.22
C GLU A 19 20.33 -13.82 -17.43
N SER A 20 21.39 -14.58 -17.70
CA SER A 20 21.32 -16.01 -18.07
C SER A 20 22.24 -16.93 -17.25
N GLY A 21 23.00 -16.36 -16.31
CA GLY A 21 23.91 -17.13 -15.45
C GLY A 21 23.29 -17.49 -14.10
N THR A 22 24.09 -18.16 -13.25
CA THR A 22 23.72 -18.58 -11.89
C THR A 22 23.21 -17.45 -11.00
N TYR A 23 23.63 -16.20 -11.25
CA TYR A 23 23.13 -15.01 -10.55
C TYR A 23 21.61 -14.83 -10.74
N ALA A 24 21.08 -15.04 -11.96
CA ALA A 24 19.65 -14.92 -12.23
C ALA A 24 18.82 -15.92 -11.40
N VAL A 25 19.30 -17.16 -11.31
CA VAL A 25 18.66 -18.24 -10.54
C VAL A 25 18.73 -17.94 -9.04
N ALA A 26 19.86 -17.47 -8.53
CA ALA A 26 20.01 -17.08 -7.13
C ALA A 26 19.07 -15.92 -6.75
N ASP A 27 18.96 -14.90 -7.59
CA ASP A 27 18.06 -13.76 -7.37
C ASP A 27 16.58 -14.17 -7.46
N ALA A 28 16.21 -15.02 -8.42
CA ALA A 28 14.85 -15.55 -8.56
C ALA A 28 14.43 -16.39 -7.34
N THR A 29 15.23 -17.37 -6.93
CA THR A 29 14.93 -18.19 -5.74
C THR A 29 14.91 -17.38 -4.44
N ARG A 30 15.62 -16.26 -4.37
CA ARG A 30 15.51 -15.31 -3.23
C ARG A 30 14.18 -14.56 -3.27
N LEU A 31 13.74 -14.11 -4.44
CA LEU A 31 12.47 -13.42 -4.63
C LEU A 31 11.30 -14.34 -4.27
N GLU A 32 11.28 -15.58 -4.78
CA GLU A 32 10.26 -16.59 -4.49
C GLU A 32 10.14 -16.92 -3.00
N ARG A 33 11.27 -17.05 -2.29
CA ARG A 33 11.27 -17.23 -0.83
C ARG A 33 10.69 -16.03 -0.10
N LEU A 34 10.96 -14.80 -0.57
CA LEU A 34 10.44 -13.58 0.06
C LEU A 34 8.95 -13.39 -0.23
N SER A 35 8.47 -13.62 -1.46
CA SER A 35 7.04 -13.58 -1.77
C SER A 35 6.28 -14.65 -0.99
N SER A 36 6.81 -15.88 -0.92
CA SER A 36 6.20 -16.96 -0.11
C SER A 36 6.06 -16.57 1.36
N LYS A 37 7.11 -15.98 1.97
CA LYS A 37 7.06 -15.49 3.36
C LYS A 37 6.07 -14.35 3.56
N LEU A 38 5.95 -13.43 2.60
CA LEU A 38 4.96 -12.36 2.65
C LEU A 38 3.54 -12.90 2.50
N HIS A 39 3.32 -13.87 1.61
CA HIS A 39 2.03 -14.55 1.47
C HIS A 39 1.66 -15.33 2.72
N GLN A 40 2.61 -16.03 3.35
CA GLN A 40 2.39 -16.70 4.65
C GLN A 40 1.96 -15.69 5.71
N LYS A 41 2.70 -14.59 5.89
CA LYS A 41 2.33 -13.53 6.83
C LYS A 41 0.94 -12.95 6.55
N ILE A 42 0.63 -12.62 5.30
CA ILE A 42 -0.70 -12.11 4.89
C ILE A 42 -1.81 -13.16 5.06
N VAL A 43 -1.49 -14.46 5.09
CA VAL A 43 -2.47 -15.52 5.37
C VAL A 43 -2.69 -15.67 6.86
N THR A 44 -1.63 -15.71 7.68
CA THR A 44 -1.77 -15.79 9.15
C THR A 44 -2.42 -14.55 9.75
N ASP A 45 -2.18 -13.38 9.15
CA ASP A 45 -2.76 -12.07 9.54
C ASP A 45 -4.25 -11.93 9.15
N LYS A 46 -4.81 -12.84 8.33
CA LYS A 46 -6.26 -12.83 8.01
C LYS A 46 -7.13 -13.37 9.12
N ASP A 47 -6.56 -14.18 10.01
CA ASP A 47 -7.27 -14.69 11.19
C ASP A 47 -7.38 -13.62 12.29
N GLY A 48 -6.78 -12.43 12.05
CA GLY A 48 -6.78 -11.26 12.90
C GLY A 48 -5.41 -11.03 13.56
N ASP A 49 -5.11 -9.77 13.89
CA ASP A 49 -4.09 -9.47 14.90
C ASP A 49 -4.51 -10.18 16.19
N VAL A 50 -3.76 -11.21 16.59
CA VAL A 50 -3.87 -11.82 17.92
C VAL A 50 -3.68 -10.71 18.95
N SER A 51 -4.64 -10.57 19.86
CA SER A 51 -4.61 -9.61 20.96
C SER A 51 -3.23 -9.63 21.61
N ILE A 52 -2.63 -8.46 21.89
CA ILE A 52 -1.30 -8.42 22.54
C ILE A 52 -1.32 -9.19 23.87
N ASP A 53 -2.48 -9.22 24.53
CA ASP A 53 -2.77 -9.98 25.75
C ASP A 53 -2.67 -11.51 25.57
N GLU A 54 -2.98 -12.05 24.39
CA GLU A 54 -2.82 -13.49 24.10
C GLU A 54 -1.35 -13.86 23.83
N ILE A 55 -0.56 -12.95 23.25
CA ILE A 55 0.90 -13.13 23.10
C ILE A 55 1.58 -13.07 24.47
N VAL A 56 1.13 -12.18 25.37
CA VAL A 56 1.57 -12.17 26.77
C VAL A 56 1.19 -13.49 27.44
N GLY A 57 -0.06 -13.97 27.30
CA GLY A 57 -0.50 -15.23 27.88
C GLY A 57 0.17 -16.50 27.33
N GLU A 58 0.66 -16.51 26.09
CA GLU A 58 1.43 -17.64 25.54
C GLU A 58 2.90 -17.59 25.95
N ILE A 59 3.48 -16.38 26.12
CA ILE A 59 4.81 -16.20 26.73
C ILE A 59 4.75 -16.59 28.22
N GLU A 60 3.72 -16.19 28.96
CA GLU A 60 3.53 -16.52 30.38
C GLU A 60 3.31 -18.03 30.60
N LYS A 61 2.56 -18.72 29.73
CA LYS A 61 2.47 -20.20 29.74
C LYS A 61 3.81 -20.92 29.52
N SER A 62 4.81 -20.25 28.98
CA SER A 62 6.19 -20.77 28.88
C SER A 62 7.11 -20.37 30.05
N ALA A 63 6.65 -19.46 30.92
CA ALA A 63 7.43 -18.86 32.00
C ALA A 63 6.93 -19.19 33.41
N GLU A 64 5.63 -19.47 33.60
CA GLU A 64 5.04 -19.61 34.93
C GLU A 64 5.22 -21.01 35.55
N THR A 65 6.47 -21.31 35.90
CA THR A 65 6.75 -22.09 37.10
C THR A 65 6.89 -21.13 38.28
N GLY A 66 5.80 -20.51 38.73
CA GLY A 66 5.75 -19.76 40.01
C GLY A 66 4.86 -18.49 40.09
N GLU A 67 3.78 -18.61 40.87
CA GLU A 67 3.20 -17.60 41.79
C GLU A 67 2.64 -16.23 41.28
N VAL A 68 1.41 -16.23 40.73
CA VAL A 68 0.12 -15.73 41.32
C VAL A 68 0.17 -14.70 42.50
N PRO A 69 -0.81 -13.77 42.75
CA PRO A 69 -1.91 -13.17 41.95
C PRO A 69 -1.76 -11.62 41.80
N THR A 70 -2.58 -10.86 41.05
CA THR A 70 -3.96 -10.37 41.31
C THR A 70 -4.25 -9.30 40.21
N ALA A 71 -5.45 -8.83 39.84
CA ALA A 71 -6.78 -8.85 40.47
C ALA A 71 -7.95 -8.74 39.45
N GLN A 72 -9.15 -8.45 39.95
CA GLN A 72 -10.46 -8.38 39.27
C GLN A 72 -10.87 -6.94 38.87
N THR A 73 -11.80 -6.78 37.91
CA THR A 73 -13.19 -6.32 38.16
C THR A 73 -14.00 -6.21 36.85
N GLU A 74 -15.27 -6.60 36.91
CA GLU A 74 -16.24 -6.69 35.80
C GLU A 74 -16.92 -5.34 35.49
N SER A 75 -17.60 -5.23 34.33
CA SER A 75 -18.96 -4.66 34.28
C SER A 75 -19.63 -4.86 32.91
N GLU A 76 -20.85 -5.37 32.95
CA GLU A 76 -21.73 -5.54 31.79
C GLU A 76 -22.37 -4.20 31.35
N GLY A 77 -22.80 -4.12 30.09
CA GLY A 77 -23.42 -2.92 29.53
C GLY A 77 -24.30 -3.21 28.31
N THR A 78 -25.47 -3.79 28.52
CA THR A 78 -26.47 -4.08 27.48
C THR A 78 -26.94 -2.83 26.74
N ASN A 79 -27.14 -2.90 25.42
CA ASN A 79 -28.28 -2.22 24.79
C ASN A 79 -28.74 -2.86 23.47
N VAL A 80 -30.06 -2.94 23.34
CA VAL A 80 -30.79 -3.54 22.21
C VAL A 80 -31.03 -2.49 21.13
N LEU A 81 -30.91 -2.87 19.85
CA LEU A 81 -31.82 -2.39 18.78
C LEU A 81 -31.60 -3.16 17.48
N ASP A 82 -32.54 -4.07 17.19
CA ASP A 82 -32.59 -4.80 15.93
C ASP A 82 -33.00 -3.84 14.80
N SER A 83 -32.01 -3.36 14.05
CA SER A 83 -32.21 -2.59 12.83
C SER A 83 -31.38 -3.19 11.72
N LYS A 84 -32.04 -3.59 10.63
CA LYS A 84 -31.39 -4.16 9.44
C LYS A 84 -30.26 -3.22 9.03
N THR A 85 -29.02 -3.69 9.16
CA THR A 85 -27.81 -2.90 8.99
C THR A 85 -27.70 -2.42 7.54
N GLN A 86 -28.25 -1.23 7.29
CA GLN A 86 -28.06 -0.55 6.01
C GLN A 86 -26.56 -0.41 5.80
N LYS A 87 -26.05 -0.90 4.66
CA LYS A 87 -24.62 -0.79 4.32
C LYS A 87 -24.28 0.69 4.12
N ILE A 88 -23.88 1.35 5.20
CA ILE A 88 -23.41 2.73 5.17
C ILE A 88 -22.18 2.76 4.25
N SER A 89 -22.29 3.49 3.14
CA SER A 89 -21.19 3.65 2.20
C SER A 89 -20.08 4.47 2.87
N THR A 90 -19.07 3.78 3.41
CA THR A 90 -17.88 4.40 4.01
C THR A 90 -17.04 5.18 2.99
N SER A 91 -17.26 4.94 1.69
CA SER A 91 -16.81 5.80 0.59
C SER A 91 -17.72 7.01 0.39
N GLY A 92 -17.85 7.86 1.42
CA GLY A 92 -18.38 9.21 1.25
C GLY A 92 -17.55 9.99 0.20
N PRO A 93 -18.14 10.98 -0.49
CA PRO A 93 -17.42 11.70 -1.53
C PRO A 93 -16.22 12.44 -0.93
N ARG A 94 -15.02 12.13 -1.42
CA ARG A 94 -13.74 12.76 -1.03
C ARG A 94 -13.63 14.19 -1.57
N LEU A 95 -14.62 15.03 -1.23
CA LEU A 95 -14.69 16.44 -1.58
C LEU A 95 -13.45 17.16 -1.04
N SER A 96 -12.84 18.02 -1.84
CA SER A 96 -11.83 18.93 -1.31
C SER A 96 -12.47 19.86 -0.27
N ARG A 97 -11.69 20.35 0.70
CA ARG A 97 -12.12 21.43 1.62
C ARG A 97 -12.65 22.67 0.86
N ARG A 98 -12.20 22.86 -0.39
CA ARG A 98 -12.74 23.90 -1.29
C ARG A 98 -14.12 23.57 -1.85
N ASP A 99 -14.41 22.30 -2.12
CA ASP A 99 -15.69 21.85 -2.65
C ASP A 99 -16.76 21.82 -1.56
N SER A 100 -16.42 21.40 -0.34
CA SER A 100 -17.34 21.47 0.81
C SER A 100 -17.70 22.93 1.15
N TRP A 101 -16.72 23.86 1.15
CA TRP A 101 -17.00 25.29 1.34
C TRP A 101 -17.93 25.83 0.24
N ARG A 102 -17.70 25.47 -1.04
CA ARG A 102 -18.56 25.90 -2.15
C ARG A 102 -19.98 25.38 -1.99
N ILE A 103 -20.16 24.09 -1.70
CA ILE A 103 -21.48 23.47 -1.46
C ILE A 103 -22.19 24.16 -0.29
N SER A 104 -21.49 24.44 0.81
CA SER A 104 -22.06 25.19 1.97
C SER A 104 -22.47 26.63 1.65
N LYS A 105 -21.99 27.19 0.53
CA LYS A 105 -22.36 28.51 0.01
C LYS A 105 -23.30 28.46 -1.19
N GLY A 106 -23.94 27.31 -1.46
CA GLY A 106 -24.84 27.11 -2.61
C GLY A 106 -24.13 27.13 -3.98
N LEU A 107 -22.80 27.11 -4.00
CA LEU A 107 -21.99 27.14 -5.21
C LEU A 107 -21.68 25.71 -5.68
N SER A 108 -21.78 25.47 -6.98
CA SER A 108 -21.40 24.19 -7.58
C SER A 108 -19.95 23.81 -7.25
N PRO A 109 -19.62 22.52 -7.00
CA PRO A 109 -18.25 22.09 -6.69
C PRO A 109 -17.27 22.49 -7.82
N HIS A 110 -16.01 22.71 -7.47
CA HIS A 110 -15.02 23.25 -8.40
C HIS A 110 -14.62 22.19 -9.43
N ARG A 111 -15.34 22.18 -10.56
CA ARG A 111 -15.00 21.33 -11.71
C ARG A 111 -13.55 21.62 -12.13
N ARG A 112 -12.66 20.64 -11.94
CA ARG A 112 -11.32 20.63 -12.54
C ARG A 112 -11.48 20.51 -14.06
N ASN A 113 -11.58 21.67 -14.73
CA ASN A 113 -11.69 21.88 -16.18
C ASN A 113 -12.49 20.76 -16.91
N PRO A 114 -13.84 20.81 -16.88
CA PRO A 114 -14.67 19.75 -17.47
C PRO A 114 -14.45 19.67 -18.98
N ASN A 115 -14.36 20.83 -19.62
CA ASN A 115 -13.79 20.97 -20.94
C ASN A 115 -12.27 21.00 -20.76
N LYS A 116 -11.55 20.17 -21.51
CA LYS A 116 -10.08 20.19 -21.58
C LYS A 116 -9.64 21.43 -22.35
N THR A 117 -9.87 22.61 -21.81
CA THR A 117 -9.57 23.91 -22.42
C THR A 117 -8.55 24.67 -21.57
N ASN A 118 -7.69 25.45 -22.23
CA ASN A 118 -6.79 26.38 -21.54
C ASN A 118 -7.58 27.60 -21.04
N ARG A 119 -6.93 28.48 -20.26
CA ARG A 119 -7.49 29.77 -19.81
C ARG A 119 -7.99 30.68 -20.96
N LEU A 120 -7.56 30.41 -22.19
CA LEU A 120 -7.97 31.09 -23.43
C LEU A 120 -9.15 30.40 -24.15
N GLY A 121 -9.87 29.47 -23.51
CA GLY A 121 -11.00 28.75 -24.11
C GLY A 121 -10.65 27.66 -25.13
N VAL A 122 -9.46 27.71 -25.74
CA VAL A 122 -8.98 26.72 -26.72
C VAL A 122 -8.79 25.32 -26.11
N VAL A 123 -9.28 24.28 -26.78
CA VAL A 123 -9.09 22.87 -26.39
C VAL A 123 -7.59 22.55 -26.32
N VAL A 124 -7.16 22.06 -25.15
CA VAL A 124 -5.80 21.56 -24.90
C VAL A 124 -5.57 20.34 -25.78
N ALA A 125 -4.90 20.54 -26.91
CA ALA A 125 -4.47 19.47 -27.78
C ALA A 125 -3.70 18.41 -26.96
N LYS A 126 -4.23 17.17 -26.94
CA LYS A 126 -3.67 16.01 -26.20
C LYS A 126 -2.19 15.75 -26.54
N ARG A 127 -1.74 16.23 -27.71
CA ARG A 127 -0.36 16.27 -28.17
C ARG A 127 -0.12 17.69 -28.72
N ARG A 128 0.94 18.37 -28.30
CA ARG A 128 1.44 19.54 -29.04
C ARG A 128 2.04 19.01 -30.35
N ALA A 129 1.32 19.15 -31.47
CA ALA A 129 1.87 18.89 -32.78
C ALA A 129 3.19 19.68 -32.95
N GLY A 130 4.23 19.03 -33.48
CA GLY A 130 5.55 19.64 -33.67
C GLY A 130 6.47 19.75 -32.44
N ARG A 131 6.01 19.56 -31.19
CA ARG A 131 6.95 19.61 -30.04
C ARG A 131 7.62 18.26 -29.80
N ALA A 132 8.91 18.15 -30.16
CA ALA A 132 9.71 16.96 -29.96
C ALA A 132 9.60 16.42 -28.52
N LYS A 133 9.34 15.10 -28.39
CA LYS A 133 9.28 14.40 -27.10
C LYS A 133 10.68 14.47 -26.47
N ARG A 134 10.89 15.37 -25.51
CA ARG A 134 12.13 15.41 -24.71
C ARG A 134 12.31 14.02 -24.07
N ARG A 135 13.30 13.29 -24.54
CA ARG A 135 13.72 12.01 -23.96
C ARG A 135 14.21 12.28 -22.54
N ARG A 136 13.50 11.73 -21.58
CA ARG A 136 14.00 11.34 -20.25
C ARG A 136 13.89 9.83 -20.21
#